data_AF-A0A9Q0JR62-F1
#
_entry.id   AF-A0A9Q0JR62-F1
#
_cell.length_a   1.000
_cell.length_b   1.000
_cell.length_c   1.000
_cell.angle_alpha   90.00
_cell.angle_beta   90.00
_cell.angle_gamma   90.00
#
_symmetry.space_group_name_H-M   'P 1'
#
loop_
_entity.id
_entity.type
_entity.pdbx_description
1 polymer ?
#
loop_
_entity_poly.entity_id
_entity_poly.type
_entity_poly.pdbx_seq_one_letter_code
_entity_poly.pdbx_strand_id
1 'polypeptide(L)'
;AIALVEAGAPVIRLSAGEPDFDIPAVMAEVHSQCRRTLELRTAICSKLKVENIISYSPDQILVSNGGKQSIFQAVLAVCSPGDELPRNGKVGWCNTGYYLQQLFVGSKTTRIQTQTPQIAGSTITSLNCKSCNVLSDDTYEHIIYPPATHTSFASLPEMWGRTLTVNGFSKAFAMSGWRLGYLAALRVIVHIICQSSLRVRLSGGVHQG
;
A
#
# COMPACT_ATOMS: atom_id res chain seq x y z
N ALA A 1 17.97 -19.00 -5.75
CA ALA A 1 18.10 -18.16 -6.96
C ALA A 1 19.26 -17.19 -6.86
N ILE A 2 19.30 -16.27 -5.88
CA ILE A 2 20.42 -15.32 -5.71
C ILE A 2 21.76 -16.04 -5.52
N ALA A 3 21.84 -16.94 -4.54
CA ALA A 3 23.04 -17.74 -4.28
C ALA A 3 23.54 -18.56 -5.49
N LEU A 4 22.65 -18.96 -6.40
CA LEU A 4 23.03 -19.70 -7.62
C LEU A 4 23.64 -18.79 -8.67
N VAL A 5 23.12 -17.55 -8.81
CA VAL A 5 23.74 -16.54 -9.69
C VAL A 5 25.07 -16.08 -9.13
N GLU A 6 25.18 -15.90 -7.81
CA GLU A 6 26.45 -15.58 -7.14
C GLU A 6 27.49 -16.68 -7.34
N ALA A 7 27.05 -17.94 -7.43
CA ALA A 7 27.89 -19.09 -7.78
C ALA A 7 28.17 -19.23 -9.30
N GLY A 8 27.75 -18.27 -10.13
CA GLY A 8 28.00 -18.28 -11.58
C GLY A 8 27.09 -19.19 -12.40
N ALA A 9 26.06 -19.79 -11.79
CA ALA A 9 25.10 -20.61 -12.54
C ALA A 9 24.13 -19.72 -13.34
N PRO A 10 23.80 -20.07 -14.60
CA PRO A 10 22.78 -19.37 -15.36
C PRO A 10 21.41 -19.64 -14.75
N VAL A 11 20.73 -18.60 -14.27
CA VAL A 11 19.41 -18.70 -13.61
C VAL A 11 18.45 -17.70 -14.23
N ILE A 12 17.32 -18.18 -14.74
CA ILE A 12 16.19 -17.34 -15.14
C ILE A 12 15.40 -16.97 -13.88
N ARG A 13 15.28 -15.67 -13.60
CA ARG A 13 14.64 -15.16 -12.37
C ARG A 13 13.20 -14.73 -12.64
N LEU A 14 12.24 -15.59 -12.29
CA LEU A 14 10.80 -15.30 -12.37
C LEU A 14 10.15 -15.08 -11.00
N SER A 15 10.94 -14.86 -9.94
CA SER A 15 10.47 -14.78 -8.56
C SER A 15 10.25 -13.35 -8.05
N ALA A 16 10.94 -12.36 -8.63
CA ALA A 16 10.83 -10.97 -8.21
C ALA A 16 9.82 -10.25 -9.10
N GLY A 17 8.86 -9.55 -8.50
CA GLY A 17 7.89 -8.74 -9.24
C GLY A 17 8.39 -7.33 -9.55
N GLU A 18 9.70 -7.09 -9.59
CA GLU A 18 10.27 -5.77 -9.86
C GLU A 18 10.36 -5.56 -11.37
N PRO A 19 9.93 -4.39 -11.89
CA PRO A 19 10.10 -4.08 -13.30
C PRO A 19 11.60 -4.06 -13.67
N ASP A 20 11.92 -4.47 -14.89
CA ASP A 20 13.25 -4.50 -15.49
C ASP A 20 13.60 -3.23 -16.29
N PHE A 21 12.73 -2.21 -16.24
CA PHE A 21 12.95 -0.91 -16.86
C PHE A 21 13.86 -0.01 -16.03
N ASP A 22 14.59 0.88 -16.70
CA ASP A 22 15.28 1.99 -16.06
C ASP A 22 14.29 3.00 -15.48
N ILE A 23 14.73 3.70 -14.43
CA ILE A 23 13.96 4.81 -13.85
C ILE A 23 13.94 5.97 -14.88
N PRO A 24 12.78 6.57 -15.18
CA PRO A 24 12.69 7.69 -16.10
C PRO A 24 13.65 8.83 -15.71
N ALA A 25 14.38 9.39 -16.68
CA ALA A 25 15.46 10.36 -16.45
C ALA A 25 15.02 11.57 -15.60
N VAL A 26 13.81 12.08 -15.81
CA VAL A 26 13.23 13.21 -15.05
C VAL A 26 13.09 12.88 -13.56
N MET A 27 12.93 11.61 -13.19
CA MET A 27 12.79 11.16 -11.81
C MET A 27 14.15 10.83 -11.16
N ALA A 28 15.19 10.55 -11.95
CA ALA A 28 16.50 10.19 -11.45
C ALA A 28 17.19 11.34 -10.68
N GLU A 29 16.87 12.58 -11.01
CA GLU A 29 17.43 13.79 -10.37
C GLU A 29 16.72 14.17 -9.05
N VAL A 30 15.58 13.56 -8.73
CA VAL A 30 14.80 13.92 -7.54
C VAL A 30 15.44 13.32 -6.28
N HIS A 31 16.20 14.11 -5.53
CA HIS A 31 16.91 13.64 -4.34
C HIS A 31 15.96 13.20 -3.20
N SER A 32 16.44 12.31 -2.33
CA SER A 32 15.71 11.62 -1.23
C SER A 32 14.99 12.51 -0.19
N GLN A 33 15.09 13.85 -0.30
CA GLN A 33 14.50 14.83 0.62
C GLN A 33 13.00 15.11 0.38
N CYS A 34 12.40 14.66 -0.72
CA CYS A 34 10.98 14.89 -1.01
C CYS A 34 10.00 14.09 -0.13
N ARG A 35 10.48 13.23 0.77
CA ARG A 35 9.68 12.18 1.46
C ARG A 35 8.57 12.68 2.39
N ARG A 36 8.48 13.98 2.70
CA ARG A 36 7.40 14.57 3.53
C ARG A 36 7.02 15.99 3.12
N THR A 37 7.42 16.43 1.93
CA THR A 37 7.18 17.81 1.51
C THR A 37 5.70 18.04 1.27
N LEU A 38 5.25 19.28 1.51
CA LEU A 38 3.91 19.70 1.12
C LEU A 38 3.71 19.50 -0.39
N GLU A 39 4.74 19.81 -1.17
CA GLU A 39 4.77 19.65 -2.63
C GLU A 39 4.42 18.23 -3.08
N LEU A 40 5.09 17.19 -2.53
CA LEU A 40 4.81 15.80 -2.91
C LEU A 40 3.37 15.40 -2.56
N ARG A 41 2.88 15.81 -1.39
CA ARG A 41 1.50 15.50 -0.98
C ARG A 41 0.48 16.21 -1.87
N THR A 42 0.74 17.46 -2.25
CA THR A 42 -0.09 18.20 -3.21
C THR A 42 -0.07 17.54 -4.58
N ALA A 43 1.09 17.08 -5.07
CA ALA A 43 1.19 16.35 -6.33
C ALA A 43 0.39 15.04 -6.30
N ILE A 44 0.47 14.29 -5.19
CA ILE A 44 -0.34 13.07 -4.98
C ILE A 44 -1.84 13.40 -4.99
N CYS A 45 -2.27 14.47 -4.30
CA CYS A 45 -3.66 14.92 -4.33
C CYS A 45 -4.14 15.24 -5.77
N SER A 46 -3.33 15.95 -6.55
CA SER A 46 -3.63 16.26 -7.95
C SER A 46 -3.75 14.99 -8.79
N LYS A 47 -2.83 14.05 -8.64
CA LYS A 47 -2.85 12.76 -9.33
C LYS A 47 -4.12 11.98 -9.00
N LEU A 48 -4.45 11.83 -7.71
CA LEU A 48 -5.65 11.11 -7.25
C LEU A 48 -6.93 11.74 -7.79
N LYS A 49 -6.97 13.07 -7.89
CA LYS A 49 -8.12 13.79 -8.44
C LYS A 49 -8.28 13.58 -9.94
N VAL A 50 -7.18 13.67 -10.71
CA VAL A 50 -7.19 13.59 -12.17
C VAL A 50 -7.40 12.16 -12.65
N GLU A 51 -6.70 11.19 -12.06
CA GLU A 51 -6.64 9.83 -12.58
C GLU A 51 -7.64 8.89 -11.91
N ASN A 52 -7.91 9.08 -10.61
CA ASN A 52 -8.75 8.18 -9.82
C ASN A 52 -10.09 8.81 -9.43
N ILE A 53 -10.33 10.08 -9.79
CA ILE A 53 -11.58 10.82 -9.53
C ILE A 53 -11.87 10.88 -8.02
N ILE A 54 -10.82 10.95 -7.20
CA ILE A 54 -10.92 11.03 -5.72
C ILE A 54 -10.20 12.26 -5.20
N SER A 55 -10.87 13.01 -4.32
CA SER A 55 -10.33 14.23 -3.74
C SER A 55 -9.85 14.00 -2.32
N TYR A 56 -8.62 14.45 -2.03
CA TYR A 56 -8.01 14.44 -0.70
C TYR A 56 -7.28 15.77 -0.50
N SER A 57 -7.18 16.24 0.75
CA SER A 57 -6.27 17.33 1.11
C SER A 57 -4.88 16.81 1.50
N PRO A 58 -3.81 17.62 1.43
CA PRO A 58 -2.45 17.14 1.72
C PRO A 58 -2.26 16.53 3.11
N ASP A 59 -3.02 16.96 4.12
CA ASP A 59 -3.03 16.38 5.47
C ASP A 59 -3.72 15.01 5.57
N GLN A 60 -4.41 14.58 4.51
CA GLN A 60 -4.94 13.22 4.35
C GLN A 60 -3.98 12.28 3.61
N ILE A 61 -2.80 12.76 3.23
CA ILE A 61 -1.76 11.98 2.56
C ILE A 61 -0.60 11.74 3.51
N LEU A 62 -0.28 10.47 3.74
CA LEU A 62 0.91 10.02 4.46
C LEU A 62 1.89 9.39 3.48
N VAL A 63 3.08 9.98 3.35
CA VAL A 63 4.18 9.40 2.57
C VAL A 63 5.00 8.46 3.45
N SER A 64 5.35 7.29 2.91
CA SER A 64 6.01 6.19 3.62
C SER A 64 7.14 5.58 2.79
N ASN A 65 7.92 4.68 3.40
CA ASN A 65 9.02 3.95 2.77
C ASN A 65 8.52 2.79 1.87
N GLY A 66 7.66 3.13 0.90
CA GLY A 66 6.98 2.23 -0.01
C GLY A 66 5.64 1.70 0.53
N GLY A 67 4.78 1.22 -0.36
CA GLY A 67 3.40 0.80 -0.03
C GLY A 67 3.30 -0.22 1.10
N LYS A 68 4.31 -1.09 1.28
CA LYS A 68 4.36 -2.05 2.40
C LYS A 68 4.33 -1.38 3.78
N GLN A 69 5.01 -0.24 3.97
CA GLN A 69 4.94 0.50 5.23
C GLN A 69 3.57 1.18 5.38
N SER A 70 3.02 1.74 4.30
CA SER A 70 1.66 2.30 4.30
C SER A 70 0.62 1.30 4.80
N ILE A 71 0.65 0.07 4.26
CA ILE A 71 -0.23 -1.03 4.66
C ILE A 71 -0.05 -1.36 6.15
N PHE A 72 1.21 -1.49 6.59
CA PHE A 72 1.49 -1.85 7.98
C PHE A 72 0.90 -0.83 8.96
N GLN A 73 1.15 0.44 8.70
CA GLN A 73 0.68 1.52 9.55
C GLN A 73 -0.84 1.67 9.50
N ALA A 74 -1.45 1.44 8.32
CA ALA A 74 -2.90 1.42 8.17
C ALA A 74 -3.53 0.33 9.05
N VAL A 75 -3.04 -0.91 8.96
CA VAL A 75 -3.54 -2.04 9.76
C VAL A 75 -3.37 -1.77 11.26
N LEU A 76 -2.20 -1.31 11.69
CA LEU A 76 -1.95 -0.96 13.10
C LEU A 76 -2.87 0.14 13.64
N ALA A 77 -3.30 1.08 12.79
CA ALA A 77 -4.11 2.20 13.23
C ALA A 77 -5.61 1.89 13.29
N VAL A 78 -6.09 0.93 12.48
CA VAL A 78 -7.53 0.63 12.38
C VAL A 78 -7.93 -0.67 13.03
N CYS A 79 -7.01 -1.61 13.25
CA CYS A 79 -7.30 -2.91 13.82
C CYS A 79 -6.94 -2.97 15.31
N SER A 80 -7.86 -3.54 16.08
CA SER A 80 -7.65 -3.94 17.48
C SER A 80 -7.38 -5.46 17.56
N PRO A 81 -6.76 -5.92 18.66
CA PRO A 81 -6.66 -7.35 18.94
C PRO A 81 -8.05 -8.00 18.93
N GLY A 82 -8.20 -9.11 18.20
CA GLY A 82 -9.47 -9.82 18.05
C GLY A 82 -10.33 -9.41 16.85
N ASP A 83 -10.05 -8.29 16.17
CA ASP A 83 -10.76 -7.90 14.95
C ASP A 83 -10.56 -8.92 13.82
N GLU A 84 -11.58 -9.11 13.00
CA GLU A 84 -11.50 -9.96 11.81
C GLU A 84 -11.05 -9.15 10.60
N LEU A 85 -10.07 -9.69 9.87
CA LEU A 85 -9.61 -9.14 8.59
C LEU A 85 -9.91 -10.14 7.47
N PRO A 86 -11.06 -9.99 6.79
CA PRO A 86 -11.42 -10.86 5.69
C PRO A 86 -10.46 -10.67 4.51
N ARG A 87 -9.99 -11.78 3.93
CA ARG A 87 -9.17 -11.76 2.72
C ARG A 87 -9.73 -12.66 1.63
N ASN A 88 -9.54 -12.23 0.39
CA ASN A 88 -10.02 -12.95 -0.77
C ASN A 88 -9.10 -14.15 -1.12
N GLY A 89 -9.62 -15.37 -1.02
CA GLY A 89 -9.14 -16.56 -1.71
C GLY A 89 -7.79 -17.18 -1.31
N LYS A 90 -7.25 -17.99 -2.24
CA LYS A 90 -5.90 -18.60 -2.21
C LYS A 90 -4.81 -17.71 -2.79
N VAL A 91 -5.19 -16.71 -3.58
CA VAL A 91 -4.29 -15.85 -4.34
C VAL A 91 -4.36 -14.44 -3.73
N GLY A 92 -3.55 -14.22 -2.70
CA GLY A 92 -3.21 -12.90 -2.19
C GLY A 92 -1.70 -12.77 -2.23
N TRP A 93 -1.17 -11.55 -2.39
CA TRP A 93 0.28 -11.31 -2.46
C TRP A 93 1.01 -12.09 -1.36
N CYS A 94 1.92 -12.98 -1.78
CA CYS A 94 2.64 -13.96 -0.96
C CYS A 94 3.63 -13.34 0.05
N ASN A 95 3.61 -12.02 0.22
CA ASN A 95 4.39 -11.40 1.24
C ASN A 95 3.81 -11.77 2.61
N THR A 96 4.62 -12.50 3.37
CA THR A 96 4.55 -12.72 4.81
C THR A 96 4.24 -11.43 5.59
N GLY A 97 4.42 -10.25 4.98
CA GLY A 97 4.01 -8.93 5.47
C GLY A 97 2.56 -8.82 5.92
N TYR A 98 1.53 -9.01 5.07
CA TYR A 98 0.14 -8.83 5.55
C TYR A 98 -0.19 -9.80 6.71
N TYR A 99 0.29 -11.04 6.63
CA TYR A 99 0.10 -12.04 7.69
C TYR A 99 0.82 -11.68 8.99
N LEU A 100 2.10 -11.31 8.94
CA LEU A 100 2.89 -10.95 10.12
C LEU A 100 2.39 -9.66 10.75
N GLN A 101 1.97 -8.69 9.94
CA GLN A 101 1.41 -7.44 10.45
C GLN A 101 0.09 -7.69 11.18
N GLN A 102 -0.73 -8.63 10.70
CA GLN A 102 -1.97 -9.05 11.36
C GLN A 102 -1.73 -9.83 12.65
N LEU A 103 -0.76 -10.76 12.63
CA LEU A 103 -0.32 -11.48 13.83
C LEU A 103 0.25 -10.54 14.90
N PHE A 104 0.97 -9.50 14.47
CA PHE A 104 1.53 -8.49 15.37
C PHE A 104 0.43 -7.69 16.10
N VAL A 105 -0.72 -7.48 15.46
CA VAL A 105 -1.87 -6.79 16.06
C VAL A 105 -2.76 -7.75 16.88
N GLY A 106 -2.61 -9.07 16.71
CA GLY A 106 -3.47 -10.06 17.35
C GLY A 106 -4.87 -10.16 16.72
N SER A 107 -5.03 -9.73 15.47
CA SER A 107 -6.29 -9.84 14.71
C SER A 107 -6.50 -11.26 14.18
N LYS A 108 -7.77 -11.71 14.10
CA LYS A 108 -8.11 -13.01 13.52
C LYS A 108 -8.21 -12.91 12.00
N THR A 109 -7.56 -13.83 11.29
CA THR A 109 -7.67 -13.89 9.83
C THR A 109 -8.85 -14.78 9.44
N THR A 110 -9.88 -14.17 8.84
CA THR A 110 -10.99 -14.91 8.23
C THR A 110 -10.75 -15.00 6.73
N ARG A 111 -10.70 -16.22 6.20
CA ARG A 111 -10.53 -16.42 4.76
C ARG A 111 -11.89 -16.44 4.08
N ILE A 112 -12.11 -15.55 3.13
CA ILE A 112 -13.25 -15.65 2.22
C ILE A 112 -12.85 -16.59 1.09
N GLN A 113 -13.51 -17.74 0.99
CA GLN A 113 -13.31 -18.65 -0.14
C GLN A 113 -13.93 -18.02 -1.40
N THR A 114 -13.12 -17.83 -2.44
CA THR A 114 -13.60 -17.46 -3.78
C THR A 114 -13.86 -18.73 -4.58
N GLN A 115 -14.97 -18.76 -5.33
CA GLN A 115 -15.33 -19.91 -6.17
C GLN A 115 -14.47 -20.02 -7.45
N THR A 116 -13.67 -19.00 -7.78
CA THR A 116 -12.80 -18.95 -8.97
C THR A 116 -11.35 -18.61 -8.55
N PRO A 117 -10.31 -19.22 -9.14
CA PRO A 117 -8.94 -18.74 -8.98
C PRO A 117 -8.84 -17.33 -9.55
N GLN A 118 -8.72 -16.32 -8.68
CA GLN A 118 -8.50 -14.95 -9.11
C GLN A 118 -7.09 -14.83 -9.67
N ILE A 119 -7.00 -14.55 -10.97
CA ILE A 119 -5.79 -14.03 -11.61
C ILE A 119 -5.66 -12.56 -11.15
N ALA A 120 -4.44 -12.04 -11.00
CA ALA A 120 -4.22 -10.63 -10.70
C ALA A 120 -5.07 -9.75 -11.65
N GLY A 121 -5.98 -8.92 -11.11
CA GLY A 121 -6.87 -8.06 -11.90
C GLY A 121 -8.39 -8.27 -11.75
N SER A 122 -8.85 -9.08 -10.79
CA SER A 122 -10.30 -9.23 -10.54
C SER A 122 -10.89 -8.09 -9.70
N THR A 123 -11.96 -7.46 -10.19
CA THR A 123 -12.70 -6.38 -9.52
C THR A 123 -13.74 -6.91 -8.52
N ILE A 124 -13.77 -6.36 -7.31
CA ILE A 124 -14.87 -6.57 -6.36
C ILE A 124 -15.96 -5.54 -6.67
N THR A 125 -17.14 -5.99 -7.07
CA THR A 125 -18.26 -5.12 -7.48
C THR A 125 -19.29 -4.85 -6.38
N SER A 126 -19.27 -5.60 -5.29
CA SER A 126 -20.14 -5.35 -4.14
C SER A 126 -19.50 -5.80 -2.82
N LEU A 127 -19.63 -4.95 -1.79
CA LEU A 127 -19.20 -5.26 -0.43
C LEU A 127 -20.44 -5.23 0.48
N ASN A 128 -20.83 -6.39 1.01
CA ASN A 128 -22.01 -6.50 1.88
C ASN A 128 -21.74 -6.06 3.33
N CYS A 129 -20.52 -5.61 3.65
CA CYS A 129 -20.18 -5.10 4.98
C CYS A 129 -20.38 -3.57 5.04
N LYS A 130 -21.34 -3.11 5.85
CA LYS A 130 -21.64 -1.68 6.07
C LYS A 130 -20.79 -0.99 7.14
N SER A 131 -20.02 -1.74 7.93
CA SER A 131 -19.20 -1.21 9.03
C SER A 131 -17.68 -1.40 8.86
N CYS A 132 -17.23 -2.14 7.84
CA CYS A 132 -15.81 -2.45 7.63
C CYS A 132 -15.06 -1.28 6.96
N ASN A 133 -13.81 -1.06 7.35
CA ASN A 133 -12.87 -0.29 6.51
C ASN A 133 -12.36 -1.17 5.37
N VAL A 134 -12.01 -0.55 4.24
CA VAL A 134 -11.41 -1.21 3.08
C VAL A 134 -9.99 -0.69 2.90
N LEU A 135 -9.03 -1.60 2.80
CA LEU A 135 -7.66 -1.27 2.41
C LEU A 135 -7.50 -1.58 0.92
N SER A 136 -7.48 -0.55 0.07
CA SER A 136 -7.31 -0.68 -1.38
C SER A 136 -5.83 -0.56 -1.73
N ASP A 137 -5.22 -1.62 -2.26
CA ASP A 137 -3.85 -1.58 -2.77
C ASP A 137 -3.85 -1.35 -4.28
N ASP A 138 -3.69 -0.09 -4.68
CA ASP A 138 -3.76 0.38 -6.07
C ASP A 138 -2.35 0.47 -6.71
N THR A 139 -1.34 -0.18 -6.12
CA THR A 139 0.07 -0.11 -6.59
C THR A 139 0.27 -0.50 -8.06
N TYR A 140 -0.63 -1.30 -8.63
CA TYR A 140 -0.57 -1.77 -10.03
C TYR A 140 -1.52 -1.02 -10.97
N GLU A 141 -2.13 0.09 -10.57
CA GLU A 141 -3.16 0.78 -11.38
C GLU A 141 -2.73 1.10 -12.83
N HIS A 142 -1.44 1.36 -13.05
CA HIS A 142 -0.88 1.69 -14.37
C HIS A 142 -0.43 0.45 -15.17
N ILE A 143 -0.39 -0.71 -14.55
CA ILE A 143 -0.05 -1.99 -15.21
C ILE A 143 -1.35 -2.74 -15.46
N ILE A 144 -2.13 -2.22 -16.40
CA ILE A 144 -3.42 -2.74 -16.81
C ILE A 144 -3.47 -2.90 -18.33
N TYR A 145 -4.04 -4.00 -18.80
CA TYR A 145 -4.11 -4.32 -20.23
C TYR A 145 -5.55 -4.12 -20.74
N PRO A 146 -5.75 -3.38 -21.86
CA PRO A 146 -7.08 -3.24 -22.46
C PRO A 146 -7.74 -4.60 -22.75
N PRO A 147 -9.08 -4.71 -22.61
CA PRO A 147 -10.04 -3.64 -22.36
C PRO A 147 -10.25 -3.32 -20.86
N ALA A 148 -9.43 -3.88 -19.96
CA ALA A 148 -9.60 -3.64 -18.53
C ALA A 148 -9.29 -2.18 -18.17
N THR A 149 -10.02 -1.65 -17.20
CA THR A 149 -9.82 -0.30 -16.65
C THR A 149 -9.69 -0.38 -15.12
N HIS A 150 -8.87 0.51 -14.55
CA HIS A 150 -8.72 0.61 -13.10
C HIS A 150 -9.85 1.46 -12.54
N THR A 151 -10.40 1.06 -11.40
CA THR A 151 -11.37 1.86 -10.64
C THR A 151 -10.95 1.83 -9.19
N SER A 152 -10.56 2.98 -8.65
CA SER A 152 -10.18 3.08 -7.25
C SER A 152 -11.39 2.83 -6.36
N PHE A 153 -11.22 2.00 -5.32
CA PHE A 153 -12.34 1.62 -4.46
C PHE A 153 -12.97 2.84 -3.75
N ALA A 154 -12.17 3.85 -3.44
CA ALA A 154 -12.61 5.09 -2.82
C ALA A 154 -13.52 5.96 -3.72
N SER A 155 -13.54 5.73 -5.05
CA SER A 155 -14.42 6.46 -5.97
C SER A 155 -15.83 5.84 -6.04
N LEU A 156 -16.02 4.65 -5.47
CA LEU A 156 -17.33 4.00 -5.43
C LEU A 156 -18.27 4.74 -4.45
N PRO A 157 -19.60 4.72 -4.70
CA PRO A 157 -20.57 5.35 -3.82
C PRO A 157 -20.39 4.90 -2.36
N GLU A 158 -20.41 5.86 -1.43
CA GLU A 158 -20.27 5.64 0.03
C GLU A 158 -18.93 5.04 0.50
N MET A 159 -17.96 4.80 -0.40
CA MET A 159 -16.71 4.14 -0.03
C MET A 159 -15.58 5.10 0.33
N TRP A 160 -15.62 6.36 -0.09
CA TRP A 160 -14.56 7.35 0.16
C TRP A 160 -14.18 7.45 1.64
N GLY A 161 -15.18 7.56 2.53
CA GLY A 161 -14.96 7.70 3.97
C GLY A 161 -14.52 6.42 4.70
N ARG A 162 -14.49 5.29 4.01
CA ARG A 162 -14.17 3.97 4.59
C ARG A 162 -13.02 3.27 3.87
N THR A 163 -12.38 3.95 2.92
CA THR A 163 -11.29 3.39 2.13
C THR A 163 -9.96 4.02 2.53
N LEU A 164 -8.98 3.16 2.78
CA LEU A 164 -7.58 3.47 2.96
C LEU A 164 -6.88 3.08 1.64
N THR A 165 -6.58 4.06 0.81
CA THR A 165 -5.95 3.83 -0.50
C THR A 165 -4.44 3.83 -0.35
N VAL A 166 -3.81 2.71 -0.65
CA VAL A 166 -2.36 2.54 -0.69
C VAL A 166 -1.91 2.49 -2.13
N ASN A 167 -0.82 3.20 -2.41
CA ASN A 167 -0.20 3.17 -3.72
C ASN A 167 1.29 3.57 -3.59
N GLY A 168 2.05 3.55 -4.68
CA GLY A 168 3.44 3.97 -4.68
C GLY A 168 4.09 3.91 -6.06
N PHE A 169 5.39 4.21 -6.07
CA PHE A 169 6.12 4.47 -7.31
C PHE A 169 6.88 3.24 -7.83
N SER A 170 6.89 2.15 -7.05
CA SER A 170 7.76 1.00 -7.30
C SER A 170 7.41 0.20 -8.56
N LYS A 171 6.16 0.23 -9.02
CA LYS A 171 5.70 -0.58 -10.16
C LYS A 171 5.52 0.25 -11.42
N ALA A 172 4.76 1.34 -11.33
CA ALA A 172 4.52 2.23 -12.46
C ALA A 172 5.80 2.89 -13.01
N PHE A 173 6.79 3.18 -12.16
CA PHE A 173 7.99 3.94 -12.53
C PHE A 173 9.30 3.19 -12.33
N ALA A 174 9.26 1.87 -12.10
CA ALA A 174 10.44 1.05 -11.77
C ALA A 174 11.26 1.52 -10.55
N MET A 175 10.64 2.28 -9.62
CA MET A 175 11.32 2.86 -8.46
C MET A 175 11.29 1.93 -7.22
N SER A 176 11.52 0.62 -7.39
CA SER A 176 11.46 -0.35 -6.28
C SER A 176 12.47 -0.02 -5.17
N GLY A 177 13.70 0.35 -5.54
CA GLY A 177 14.81 0.70 -4.65
C GLY A 177 14.66 2.05 -3.93
N TRP A 178 13.83 2.96 -4.44
CA TRP A 178 13.64 4.31 -3.86
C TRP A 178 12.84 4.31 -2.58
N ARG A 179 12.09 3.22 -2.35
CA ARG A 179 11.22 3.02 -1.19
C ARG A 179 10.28 4.21 -1.03
N LEU A 180 9.53 4.57 -2.07
CA LEU A 180 8.56 5.66 -2.03
C LEU A 180 7.14 5.13 -2.25
N GLY A 181 6.26 5.40 -1.29
CA GLY A 181 4.84 5.05 -1.37
C GLY A 181 4.01 5.99 -0.50
N TYR A 182 2.70 5.86 -0.56
CA TYR A 182 1.80 6.70 0.21
C TYR A 182 0.54 5.96 0.66
N LEU A 183 -0.15 6.57 1.63
CA LEU A 183 -1.46 6.20 2.11
C LEU A 183 -2.35 7.45 2.01
N ALA A 184 -3.49 7.34 1.34
CA ALA A 184 -4.56 8.34 1.36
C ALA A 184 -5.74 7.78 2.17
N ALA A 185 -6.15 8.50 3.22
CA ALA A 185 -7.22 8.04 4.12
C ALA A 185 -7.92 9.24 4.79
N LEU A 186 -8.96 8.98 5.59
CA LEU A 186 -9.55 10.01 6.43
C LEU A 186 -8.48 10.67 7.33
N ARG A 187 -8.59 11.99 7.51
CA ARG A 187 -7.66 12.80 8.31
C ARG A 187 -7.43 12.19 9.70
N VAL A 188 -8.48 11.66 10.34
CA VAL A 188 -8.38 11.04 11.67
C VAL A 188 -7.44 9.83 11.67
N ILE A 189 -7.48 8.98 10.63
CA ILE A 189 -6.62 7.80 10.51
C ILE A 189 -5.17 8.22 10.28
N VAL A 190 -4.95 9.16 9.36
CA VAL A 190 -3.60 9.69 9.09
C VAL A 190 -3.01 10.33 10.34
N HIS A 191 -3.82 11.07 11.09
CA HIS A 191 -3.41 11.67 12.36
C HIS A 191 -3.02 10.61 13.39
N ILE A 192 -3.83 9.56 13.59
CA ILE A 192 -3.52 8.44 14.50
C ILE A 192 -2.18 7.80 14.14
N ILE A 193 -1.92 7.55 12.86
CA ILE A 193 -0.66 6.95 12.40
C ILE A 193 0.53 7.86 12.73
N CYS A 194 0.40 9.16 12.48
CA CYS A 194 1.44 10.14 12.77
C CYS A 194 1.73 10.24 14.28
N GLN A 195 0.71 10.22 15.13
CA GLN A 195 0.86 10.27 16.59
C GLN A 195 1.45 8.97 17.15
N SER A 196 1.05 7.82 16.62
CA SER A 196 1.57 6.51 17.05
C SER A 196 3.04 6.33 16.70
N SER A 197 3.46 6.89 15.55
CA SER A 197 4.87 6.96 15.16
C SER A 197 5.70 7.85 16.10
N LEU A 198 5.07 8.83 16.78
CA LEU A 198 5.71 9.64 17.82
C LEU A 198 5.83 8.88 19.14
N ARG A 199 4.85 8.06 19.53
CA ARG A 199 4.90 7.30 20.80
C ARG A 199 6.06 6.31 20.86
N VAL A 200 6.37 5.61 19.76
CA VAL A 200 7.53 4.71 19.68
C VAL A 200 8.86 5.47 19.86
N ARG A 201 8.92 6.75 19.49
CA ARG A 201 10.11 7.60 19.69
C ARG A 201 10.28 8.07 21.13
N LEU A 202 9.19 8.27 21.87
CA LEU A 202 9.24 8.79 23.24
C LEU A 202 9.44 7.68 24.30
N SER A 203 9.06 6.44 24.00
CA SER A 203 9.34 5.30 24.89
C SER A 203 10.78 4.74 24.76
N GLY A 204 11.59 5.27 23.82
CA GLY A 204 13.01 4.93 23.66
C GLY A 204 13.97 5.83 24.44
N GLY A 205 13.52 6.42 25.54
CA GLY A 205 14.32 7.29 26.40
C GLY A 205 15.43 6.51 27.12
N VAL A 206 16.68 6.88 26.79
CA VAL A 206 17.96 6.66 27.50
C VAL A 206 17.81 6.04 28.89
N HIS A 207 18.23 4.78 29.04
CA HIS A 207 18.72 4.28 30.33
C HIS A 207 20.02 5.03 30.65
N GLN A 208 19.94 6.07 31.48
CA GLN A 208 21.08 6.52 32.26
C GLN A 208 21.13 5.65 33.52
N GLY A 209 22.20 4.87 33.63
CA GLY A 209 22.65 4.14 34.81
C GLY A 209 24.16 4.05 34.74
#